data_AF-X0YFD5-F1
#
_entry.id   AF-X0YFD5-F1
#
_cell.length_a   1.000
_cell.length_b   1.000
_cell.length_c   1.000
_cell.angle_alpha   90.00
_cell.angle_beta   90.00
_cell.angle_gamma   90.00
#
_symmetry.space_group_name_H-M   'P 1'
#
loop_
_entity.id
_entity.type
_entity.pdbx_description
1 polymer ?
#
loop_
_entity_poly.entity_id
_entity_poly.type
_entity_poly.pdbx_seq_one_letter_code
_entity_poly.pdbx_strand_id
1 'polypeptide(L)'
;MPENLTAWKIRCWAMGHGTRVGQADTEVVTRKNLIVRLQAPRFFVETDEVVLSANVHNYLDGAKQARVELHFEGDTLSCDGPLTQTVDIPAGGEARVDWRVKVTREGQATIRMSALTDEESDAMQMSFPVYVHGMSKMDSFSGAVRPDQAAGSFTFLVPQQRRPADSRLEVRYSPTLAGAMVDALPYMIDYPYGCTEQTLNRFLPAVITQKVLVDMGLDLEAIREKRTNLNAQEI
;
A
#
# COMPACT_ATOMS: atom_id res chain seq x y z
N MET A 1 25.15 -16.10 13.40
CA MET A 1 25.02 -15.97 11.93
C MET A 1 23.64 -15.39 11.63
N PRO A 2 23.45 -14.59 10.58
CA PRO A 2 22.17 -13.94 10.31
C PRO A 2 21.10 -14.96 9.93
N GLU A 3 19.82 -14.63 10.12
CA GLU A 3 18.70 -15.54 9.89
C GLU A 3 18.45 -15.86 8.40
N ASN A 4 18.99 -15.06 7.46
CA ASN A 4 18.83 -15.36 6.04
C ASN A 4 19.67 -16.59 5.65
N LEU A 5 18.96 -17.64 5.22
CA LEU A 5 19.52 -18.91 4.78
C LEU A 5 20.08 -18.79 3.36
N THR A 6 21.18 -18.06 3.24
CA THR A 6 21.88 -17.77 1.98
C THR A 6 23.39 -17.98 2.14
N ALA A 7 24.10 -17.93 1.01
CA ALA A 7 25.55 -17.83 1.01
C ALA A 7 25.98 -16.38 1.23
N TRP A 8 26.81 -16.17 2.25
CA TRP A 8 27.32 -14.86 2.63
C TRP A 8 28.71 -14.69 2.01
N LYS A 9 28.81 -13.79 1.03
CA LYS A 9 30.11 -13.40 0.46
C LYS A 9 30.73 -12.29 1.28
N ILE A 10 31.79 -12.62 2.00
CA ILE A 10 32.54 -11.69 2.84
C ILE A 10 33.77 -11.25 2.05
N ARG A 11 33.91 -9.95 1.79
CA ARG A 11 35.09 -9.37 1.17
C ARG A 11 35.75 -8.40 2.15
N CYS A 12 37.04 -8.62 2.39
CA CYS A 12 37.87 -7.79 3.24
C CYS A 12 38.92 -7.08 2.40
N TRP A 13 39.10 -5.79 2.64
CA TRP A 13 40.23 -5.02 2.15
C TRP A 13 41.01 -4.51 3.35
N ALA A 14 42.33 -4.63 3.29
CA ALA A 14 43.25 -4.15 4.32
C ALA A 14 44.25 -3.18 3.70
N MET A 15 44.62 -2.15 4.46
CA MET A 15 45.68 -1.22 4.09
C MET A 15 46.74 -1.21 5.19
N GLY A 16 47.96 -1.59 4.83
CA GLY A 16 49.15 -1.51 5.67
C GLY A 16 49.93 -0.21 5.44
N HIS A 17 50.97 -0.03 6.25
CA HIS A 17 51.86 1.12 6.15
C HIS A 17 52.50 1.23 4.75
N GLY A 18 52.67 2.47 4.26
CA GLY A 18 53.25 2.72 2.94
C GLY A 18 52.32 2.33 1.79
N THR A 19 51.01 2.57 1.91
CA THR A 19 50.00 2.33 0.85
C THR A 19 49.95 0.90 0.33
N ARG A 20 50.34 -0.07 1.15
CA ARG A 20 50.23 -1.50 0.79
C ARG A 20 48.79 -1.93 0.98
N VAL A 21 48.13 -2.31 -0.10
CA VAL A 21 46.74 -2.81 -0.06
C VAL A 21 46.71 -4.32 -0.23
N GLY A 22 45.78 -4.97 0.46
CA GLY A 22 45.47 -6.40 0.32
C GLY A 22 43.97 -6.62 0.28
N GLN A 23 43.54 -7.67 -0.41
CA GLN A 23 42.15 -8.11 -0.47
C GLN A 23 42.08 -9.60 -0.14
N ALA A 24 41.03 -10.00 0.56
CA ALA A 24 40.62 -11.38 0.71
C ALA A 24 39.10 -11.49 0.54
N ASP A 25 38.63 -12.61 0.01
CA ASP A 25 37.22 -12.96 0.02
C ASP A 25 37.00 -14.40 0.48
N THR A 26 35.87 -14.63 1.14
CA THR A 26 35.43 -15.95 1.61
C THR A 26 33.91 -16.04 1.52
N GLU A 27 33.40 -17.25 1.44
CA GLU A 27 31.97 -17.53 1.35
C GLU A 27 31.56 -18.44 2.52
N VAL A 28 30.51 -18.04 3.24
CA VAL A 28 29.97 -18.81 4.37
C VAL A 28 28.50 -19.13 4.09
N VAL A 29 28.16 -20.41 4.00
CA VAL A 29 26.77 -20.85 3.77
C VAL A 29 26.09 -21.07 5.11
N THR A 30 24.97 -20.40 5.33
CA THR A 30 24.08 -20.69 6.46
C THR A 30 22.83 -21.38 5.92
N ARG A 31 22.60 -22.63 6.32
CA ARG A 31 21.40 -23.40 5.92
C ARG A 31 20.84 -24.15 7.13
N LYS A 32 19.51 -24.28 7.18
CA LYS A 32 18.84 -25.24 8.07
C LYS A 32 18.60 -26.54 7.30
N ASN A 33 18.47 -27.64 8.04
CA ASN A 33 18.18 -28.94 7.46
C ASN A 33 16.70 -29.07 7.05
N LEU A 34 15.81 -28.34 7.71
CA LEU A 34 14.41 -28.14 7.31
C LEU A 34 14.18 -26.65 7.10
N ILE A 35 13.58 -26.27 5.97
CA ILE A 35 13.30 -24.86 5.64
C ILE A 35 11.84 -24.74 5.23
N VAL A 36 11.11 -23.78 5.80
CA VAL A 36 9.79 -23.37 5.32
C VAL A 36 9.88 -22.00 4.64
N ARG A 37 9.33 -21.89 3.43
CA ARG A 37 9.21 -20.62 2.70
C ARG A 37 7.74 -20.26 2.53
N LEU A 38 7.37 -19.13 3.12
CA LEU A 38 6.03 -18.55 2.98
C LEU A 38 5.91 -17.89 1.60
N GLN A 39 4.90 -18.26 0.84
CA GLN A 39 4.52 -17.64 -0.43
C GLN A 39 3.15 -16.97 -0.26
N ALA A 40 3.13 -15.66 -0.44
CA ALA A 40 1.93 -14.84 -0.35
C ALA A 40 2.03 -13.65 -1.34
N PRO A 41 0.89 -13.09 -1.76
CA PRO A 41 0.84 -11.80 -2.45
C PRO A 41 1.55 -10.69 -1.66
N ARG A 42 1.96 -9.63 -2.36
CA ARG A 42 2.63 -8.46 -1.73
C ARG A 42 1.68 -7.63 -0.86
N PHE A 43 0.39 -7.69 -1.17
CA PHE A 43 -0.70 -7.05 -0.46
C PHE A 43 -1.98 -7.83 -0.74
N PHE A 44 -2.99 -7.61 0.09
CA PHE A 44 -4.32 -8.17 -0.08
C PHE A 44 -5.34 -7.07 -0.30
N VAL A 45 -6.49 -7.40 -0.88
CA VAL A 45 -7.66 -6.53 -0.90
C VAL A 45 -8.78 -7.24 -0.16
N GLU A 46 -9.55 -6.50 0.65
CA GLU A 46 -10.78 -7.00 1.27
C GLU A 46 -11.64 -7.73 0.21
N THR A 47 -12.34 -8.79 0.62
CA THR A 47 -13.15 -9.70 -0.23
C THR A 47 -12.38 -10.63 -1.17
N ASP A 48 -11.07 -10.49 -1.31
CA ASP A 48 -10.28 -11.42 -2.13
C ASP A 48 -10.29 -12.84 -1.56
N GLU A 49 -10.21 -13.83 -2.45
CA GLU A 49 -9.90 -15.21 -2.11
C GLU A 49 -8.54 -15.58 -2.71
N VAL A 50 -7.59 -15.93 -1.85
CA VAL A 50 -6.18 -16.13 -2.20
C VAL A 50 -5.70 -17.51 -1.75
N VAL A 51 -4.65 -18.00 -2.41
CA VAL A 51 -3.95 -19.20 -1.98
C VAL A 51 -2.64 -18.79 -1.34
N LEU A 52 -2.49 -19.12 -0.05
CA LEU A 52 -1.22 -19.02 0.65
C LEU A 52 -0.52 -20.37 0.57
N SER A 53 0.78 -20.37 0.31
CA SER A 53 1.54 -21.60 0.13
C SER A 53 2.79 -21.65 1.00
N ALA A 54 3.01 -22.79 1.66
CA ALA A 54 4.27 -23.12 2.31
C ALA A 54 5.05 -24.08 1.41
N ASN A 55 6.24 -23.68 0.98
CA ASN A 55 7.20 -24.59 0.36
C ASN A 55 8.16 -25.09 1.44
N VAL A 56 8.07 -26.37 1.78
CA VAL A 56 8.89 -27.00 2.82
C VAL A 56 9.95 -27.85 2.13
N HIS A 57 11.22 -27.57 2.43
CA HIS A 57 12.37 -28.33 1.92
C HIS A 57 12.97 -29.18 3.04
N ASN A 58 13.27 -30.43 2.72
CA ASN A 58 13.98 -31.37 3.59
C ASN A 58 15.37 -31.64 3.02
N TYR A 59 16.41 -31.14 3.68
CA TYR A 59 17.83 -31.39 3.36
C TYR A 59 18.46 -32.52 4.20
N LEU A 60 17.68 -33.23 5.02
CA LEU A 60 18.14 -34.41 5.75
C LEU A 60 18.29 -35.60 4.79
N ASP A 61 19.10 -36.58 5.20
CA ASP A 61 19.40 -37.78 4.41
C ASP A 61 18.22 -38.78 4.36
N GLY A 62 17.22 -38.60 5.23
CA GLY A 62 16.01 -39.44 5.31
C GLY A 62 14.75 -38.72 4.86
N ALA A 63 13.79 -39.46 4.32
CA ALA A 63 12.43 -38.96 4.13
C ALA A 63 11.80 -38.63 5.48
N LYS A 64 11.12 -37.49 5.57
CA LYS A 64 10.51 -36.99 6.81
C LYS A 64 9.04 -36.70 6.61
N GLN A 65 8.26 -37.03 7.62
CA GLN A 65 6.88 -36.57 7.72
C GLN A 65 6.85 -35.22 8.42
N ALA A 66 6.45 -34.17 7.72
CA ALA A 66 6.41 -32.81 8.23
C ALA A 66 4.96 -32.40 8.53
N ARG A 67 4.71 -31.95 9.76
CA ARG A 67 3.49 -31.26 10.16
C ARG A 67 3.64 -29.78 9.84
N VAL A 68 2.86 -29.29 8.89
CA VAL A 68 2.88 -27.90 8.42
C VAL A 68 1.63 -27.17 8.90
N GLU A 69 1.82 -25.99 9.48
CA GLU A 69 0.75 -25.21 10.08
C GLU A 69 0.73 -23.78 9.56
N LEU A 70 -0.46 -23.31 9.21
CA LEU A 70 -0.76 -21.92 8.92
C LEU A 70 -1.37 -21.26 10.16
N HIS A 71 -0.78 -20.14 10.58
CA HIS A 71 -1.25 -19.30 11.66
C HIS A 71 -1.42 -17.87 11.13
N PHE A 72 -2.50 -17.21 11.50
CA PHE A 72 -2.71 -15.79 11.27
C PHE A 72 -3.43 -15.18 12.47
N GLU A 73 -3.11 -13.93 12.77
CA GLU A 73 -3.66 -13.20 13.92
C GLU A 73 -4.73 -12.20 13.46
N GLY A 74 -5.69 -11.91 14.35
CA GLY A 74 -6.75 -10.94 14.11
C GLY A 74 -7.90 -11.48 13.26
N ASP A 75 -8.63 -10.57 12.61
CA ASP A 75 -9.84 -10.87 11.84
C ASP A 75 -9.77 -10.35 10.39
N THR A 76 -8.55 -10.15 9.88
CA THR A 76 -8.27 -9.73 8.50
C THR A 76 -8.32 -10.88 7.51
N LEU A 77 -8.04 -12.11 7.97
CA LEU A 77 -8.01 -13.32 7.15
C LEU A 77 -8.89 -14.41 7.80
N SER A 78 -9.52 -15.23 6.96
CA SER A 78 -10.24 -16.44 7.39
C SER A 78 -9.96 -17.62 6.46
N CYS A 79 -9.96 -18.83 7.02
CA CYS A 79 -9.72 -20.07 6.27
C CYS A 79 -10.79 -21.08 6.67
N ASP A 80 -11.52 -21.61 5.69
CA ASP A 80 -12.59 -22.59 5.93
C ASP A 80 -12.03 -24.03 6.10
N GLY A 81 -10.77 -24.26 5.70
CA GLY A 81 -10.11 -25.57 5.71
C GLY A 81 -9.22 -25.82 6.94
N PRO A 82 -8.65 -27.03 7.06
CA PRO A 82 -7.72 -27.34 8.14
C PRO A 82 -6.45 -26.48 8.03
N LEU A 83 -6.12 -25.79 9.12
CA LEU A 83 -4.91 -24.98 9.23
C LEU A 83 -3.63 -25.82 9.38
N THR A 84 -3.77 -27.08 9.76
CA THR A 84 -2.67 -28.03 9.91
C THR A 84 -2.80 -29.12 8.86
N GLN A 85 -1.72 -29.39 8.14
CA GLN A 85 -1.62 -30.46 7.17
C GLN A 85 -0.31 -31.22 7.39
N THR A 86 -0.33 -32.54 7.18
CA THR A 86 0.86 -33.38 7.27
C THR A 86 1.25 -33.83 5.88
N VAL A 87 2.53 -33.69 5.53
CA VAL A 87 3.08 -34.07 4.22
C VAL A 87 4.37 -34.88 4.38
N ASP A 88 4.53 -35.89 3.54
CA ASP A 88 5.78 -36.66 3.47
C ASP A 88 6.72 -36.00 2.46
N ILE A 89 7.94 -35.69 2.90
CA ILE A 89 8.95 -34.99 2.11
C ILE A 89 10.17 -35.91 1.94
N PRO A 90 10.50 -36.34 0.71
CA PRO A 90 11.69 -37.14 0.44
C PRO A 90 12.98 -36.47 0.92
N ALA A 91 14.03 -37.26 1.13
CA ALA A 91 15.37 -36.74 1.41
C ALA A 91 15.86 -35.85 0.26
N GLY A 92 16.35 -34.65 0.57
CA GLY A 92 16.72 -33.64 -0.43
C GLY A 92 15.56 -33.07 -1.25
N GLY A 93 14.31 -33.41 -0.91
CA GLY A 93 13.11 -33.01 -1.65
C GLY A 93 12.41 -31.79 -1.08
N GLU A 94 11.34 -31.38 -1.77
CA GLU A 94 10.42 -30.34 -1.31
C GLU A 94 8.96 -30.77 -1.45
N ALA A 95 8.10 -30.21 -0.61
CA ALA A 95 6.65 -30.34 -0.73
C ALA A 95 6.00 -28.97 -0.56
N ARG A 96 4.92 -28.74 -1.33
CA ARG A 96 4.10 -27.53 -1.26
C ARG A 96 2.78 -27.84 -0.55
N VAL A 97 2.44 -27.01 0.43
CA VAL A 97 1.17 -27.06 1.16
C VAL A 97 0.41 -25.77 0.91
N ASP A 98 -0.84 -25.89 0.49
CA ASP A 98 -1.68 -24.76 0.09
C ASP A 98 -2.88 -24.60 1.02
N TRP A 99 -3.21 -23.35 1.35
CA TRP A 99 -4.43 -22.97 2.04
C TRP A 99 -5.17 -21.91 1.25
N ARG A 100 -6.46 -22.15 1.02
CA ARG A 100 -7.37 -21.16 0.46
C ARG A 100 -7.87 -20.26 1.59
N VAL A 101 -7.55 -18.98 1.53
CA VAL A 101 -7.84 -17.99 2.57
C VAL A 101 -8.66 -16.86 1.96
N LYS A 102 -9.65 -16.37 2.70
CA LYS A 102 -10.48 -15.22 2.35
C LYS A 102 -10.02 -14.01 3.15
N VAL A 103 -10.00 -12.86 2.49
CA VAL A 103 -9.63 -11.59 3.11
C VAL A 103 -10.90 -10.90 3.59
N THR A 104 -11.06 -10.77 4.90
CA THR A 104 -12.31 -10.38 5.54
C THR A 104 -12.40 -8.90 5.91
N ARG A 105 -11.27 -8.22 6.10
CA ARG A 105 -11.23 -6.80 6.48
C ARG A 105 -9.91 -6.14 6.10
N GLU A 106 -9.93 -4.83 5.82
CA GLU A 106 -8.69 -4.04 5.67
C GLU A 106 -7.87 -3.93 6.97
N GLY A 107 -6.59 -3.59 6.83
CA GLY A 107 -5.66 -3.45 7.95
C GLY A 107 -4.31 -4.08 7.65
N GLN A 108 -3.75 -4.80 8.63
CA GLN A 108 -2.50 -5.54 8.48
C GLN A 108 -2.74 -7.01 8.82
N ALA A 109 -2.37 -7.90 7.89
CA ALA A 109 -2.42 -9.34 8.09
C ALA A 109 -1.02 -9.84 8.46
N THR A 110 -0.89 -10.46 9.63
CA THR A 110 0.35 -11.15 10.04
C THR A 110 0.16 -12.65 9.86
N ILE A 111 0.99 -13.24 9.00
CA ILE A 111 0.90 -14.63 8.58
C ILE A 111 2.17 -15.35 9.03
N ARG A 112 2.00 -16.47 9.72
CA ARG A 112 3.08 -17.34 10.16
C ARG A 112 2.84 -18.75 9.64
N MET A 113 3.84 -19.31 8.97
CA MET A 113 3.85 -20.71 8.55
C MET A 113 4.97 -21.43 9.26
N SER A 114 4.68 -22.63 9.78
CA SER A 114 5.68 -23.46 10.46
C SER A 114 5.67 -24.88 9.91
N ALA A 115 6.84 -25.51 9.86
CA ALA A 115 7.02 -26.92 9.55
C ALA A 115 7.77 -27.60 10.70
N LEU A 116 7.22 -28.71 11.18
CA LEU A 116 7.78 -29.50 12.28
C LEU A 116 7.94 -30.95 11.84
N THR A 117 9.14 -31.50 12.03
CA THR A 117 9.43 -32.93 11.88
C THR A 117 9.78 -33.54 13.23
N ASP A 118 10.22 -34.80 13.24
CA ASP A 118 10.75 -35.50 14.42
C ASP A 118 12.13 -35.00 14.87
N GLU A 119 12.92 -34.41 13.97
CA GLU A 119 14.28 -33.92 14.26
C GLU A 119 14.39 -32.39 14.27
N GLU A 120 13.80 -31.74 13.27
CA GLU A 120 14.04 -30.32 12.97
C GLU A 120 12.72 -29.55 12.82
N SER A 121 12.78 -28.23 13.02
CA SER A 121 11.64 -27.34 12.85
C SER A 121 12.05 -25.99 12.28
N ASP A 122 11.14 -25.38 11.53
CA ASP A 122 11.34 -24.03 11.02
C ASP A 122 10.00 -23.27 10.96
N ALA A 123 10.07 -21.95 11.09
CA ALA A 123 8.91 -21.07 11.01
C ALA A 123 9.28 -19.74 10.37
N MET A 124 8.38 -19.21 9.55
CA MET A 124 8.51 -17.91 8.91
C MET A 124 7.26 -17.09 9.18
N GLN A 125 7.46 -15.84 9.60
CA GLN A 125 6.38 -14.88 9.83
C GLN A 125 6.60 -13.64 8.96
N MET A 126 5.53 -13.18 8.30
CA MET A 126 5.52 -11.99 7.47
C MET A 126 4.23 -11.21 7.69
N SER A 127 4.29 -9.89 7.57
CA SER A 127 3.13 -9.01 7.66
C SER A 127 2.88 -8.31 6.32
N PHE A 128 1.62 -8.23 5.92
CA PHE A 128 1.19 -7.67 4.64
C PHE A 128 0.08 -6.64 4.85
N PRO A 129 0.07 -5.54 4.06
CA PRO A 129 -1.04 -4.61 4.07
C PRO A 129 -2.27 -5.26 3.41
N VAL A 130 -3.44 -4.99 3.99
CA VAL A 130 -4.74 -5.34 3.43
C VAL A 130 -5.47 -4.05 3.10
N TYR A 131 -5.73 -3.81 1.82
CA TYR A 131 -6.43 -2.65 1.33
C TYR A 131 -7.95 -2.85 1.37
N VAL A 132 -8.68 -1.76 1.50
CA VAL A 132 -10.14 -1.73 1.33
C VAL A 132 -10.52 -2.19 -0.08
N HIS A 133 -11.62 -2.93 -0.19
CA HIS A 133 -12.26 -3.19 -1.47
C HIS A 133 -13.04 -1.96 -1.92
N GLY A 134 -12.37 -1.06 -2.63
CA GLY A 134 -13.01 0.13 -3.16
C GLY A 134 -12.00 1.20 -3.54
N MET A 135 -12.53 2.30 -4.03
CA MET A 135 -11.75 3.49 -4.35
C MET A 135 -12.48 4.73 -3.84
N SER A 136 -11.72 5.75 -3.46
CA SER A 136 -12.30 7.07 -3.23
C SER A 136 -12.83 7.60 -4.56
N LYS A 137 -14.11 7.96 -4.57
CA LYS A 137 -14.78 8.54 -5.74
C LYS A 137 -15.36 9.89 -5.36
N MET A 138 -14.98 10.90 -6.12
CA MET A 138 -15.52 12.25 -6.01
C MET A 138 -16.45 12.51 -7.20
N ASP A 139 -17.71 12.83 -6.91
CA ASP A 139 -18.66 13.34 -7.89
C ASP A 139 -18.86 14.84 -7.61
N SER A 140 -18.51 15.69 -8.58
CA SER A 140 -18.57 17.15 -8.43
C SER A 140 -19.67 17.76 -9.29
N PHE A 141 -20.44 18.68 -8.71
CA PHE A 141 -21.48 19.43 -9.39
C PHE A 141 -21.25 20.92 -9.20
N SER A 142 -21.58 21.72 -10.21
CA SER A 142 -21.48 23.17 -10.15
C SER A 142 -22.67 23.82 -10.85
N GLY A 143 -23.02 25.02 -10.43
CA GLY A 143 -24.09 25.80 -11.03
C GLY A 143 -24.15 27.20 -10.42
N ALA A 144 -24.97 28.05 -11.02
CA ALA A 144 -25.19 29.41 -10.57
C ALA A 144 -26.69 29.66 -10.45
N VAL A 145 -27.10 30.30 -9.34
CA VAL A 145 -28.46 30.82 -9.17
C VAL A 145 -28.42 32.29 -9.58
N ARG A 146 -29.10 32.62 -10.68
CA ARG A 146 -29.18 34.00 -11.16
C ARG A 146 -30.14 34.83 -10.30
N PRO A 147 -30.04 36.18 -10.30
CA PRO A 147 -30.92 37.03 -9.48
C PRO A 147 -32.42 36.85 -9.74
N ASP A 148 -32.79 36.40 -10.94
CA ASP A 148 -34.16 36.09 -11.36
C ASP A 148 -34.62 34.66 -11.00
N GLN A 149 -33.74 33.86 -10.39
CA GLN A 149 -34.02 32.48 -9.98
C GLN A 149 -34.06 32.36 -8.45
N ALA A 150 -35.11 31.75 -7.93
CA ALA A 150 -35.28 31.55 -6.49
C ALA A 150 -34.50 30.35 -5.94
N ALA A 151 -34.17 29.36 -6.78
CA ALA A 151 -33.48 28.14 -6.36
C ALA A 151 -32.77 27.46 -7.53
N GLY A 152 -31.78 26.63 -7.19
CA GLY A 152 -31.19 25.62 -8.07
C GLY A 152 -31.19 24.26 -7.35
N SER A 153 -31.22 23.17 -8.11
CA SER A 153 -31.21 21.81 -7.55
C SER A 153 -30.16 20.94 -8.22
N PHE A 154 -29.58 20.04 -7.43
CA PHE A 154 -28.70 18.98 -7.90
C PHE A 154 -29.24 17.64 -7.39
N THR A 155 -29.26 16.66 -8.27
CA THR A 155 -29.59 15.28 -7.92
C THR A 155 -28.37 14.43 -8.19
N PHE A 156 -27.94 13.68 -7.18
CA PHE A 156 -26.83 12.75 -7.29
C PHE A 156 -27.19 11.42 -6.63
N LEU A 157 -26.60 10.35 -7.15
CA LEU A 157 -26.80 9.02 -6.63
C LEU A 157 -25.82 8.77 -5.48
N VAL A 158 -26.34 8.38 -4.32
CA VAL A 158 -25.52 7.95 -3.18
C VAL A 158 -25.39 6.43 -3.24
N PRO A 159 -24.21 5.86 -3.54
CA PRO A 159 -24.04 4.41 -3.65
C PRO A 159 -24.35 3.71 -2.31
N GLN A 160 -25.11 2.61 -2.35
CA GLN A 160 -25.44 1.84 -1.14
C GLN A 160 -24.21 1.16 -0.53
N GLN A 161 -23.27 0.74 -1.37
CA GLN A 161 -22.02 0.07 -0.96
C GLN A 161 -20.92 1.04 -0.51
N ARG A 162 -21.22 2.34 -0.34
CA ARG A 162 -20.26 3.30 0.19
C ARG A 162 -19.97 3.01 1.67
N ARG A 163 -18.81 3.41 2.15
CA ARG A 163 -18.52 3.49 3.60
C ARG A 163 -19.13 4.77 4.16
N PRO A 164 -20.17 4.71 5.02
CA PRO A 164 -20.87 5.91 5.43
C PRO A 164 -20.01 6.88 6.24
N ALA A 165 -19.09 6.34 7.06
CA ALA A 165 -18.17 7.11 7.88
C ALA A 165 -17.16 7.93 7.04
N ASP A 166 -16.75 7.41 5.88
CA ASP A 166 -15.77 8.04 4.99
C ASP A 166 -16.43 8.89 3.89
N SER A 167 -17.76 9.00 3.90
CA SER A 167 -18.49 9.75 2.89
C SER A 167 -18.72 11.19 3.35
N ARG A 168 -18.33 12.15 2.51
CA ARG A 168 -18.49 13.57 2.78
C ARG A 168 -19.29 14.25 1.67
N LEU A 169 -20.29 15.04 2.07
CA LEU A 169 -20.95 16.00 1.18
C LEU A 169 -20.48 17.40 1.57
N GLU A 170 -19.86 18.09 0.63
CA GLU A 170 -19.41 19.46 0.82
C GLU A 170 -20.15 20.37 -0.15
N VAL A 171 -20.86 21.36 0.40
CA VAL A 171 -21.55 22.40 -0.37
C VAL A 171 -20.83 23.71 -0.13
N ARG A 172 -20.27 24.29 -1.20
CA ARG A 172 -19.64 25.60 -1.17
C ARG A 172 -20.44 26.57 -2.04
N TYR A 173 -20.65 27.77 -1.51
CA TYR A 173 -21.33 28.86 -2.19
C TYR A 173 -20.42 30.07 -2.24
N SER A 174 -20.24 30.63 -3.42
CA SER A 174 -19.47 31.86 -3.63
C SER A 174 -20.39 32.93 -4.22
N PRO A 175 -20.48 34.12 -3.61
CA PRO A 175 -21.31 35.21 -4.13
C PRO A 175 -20.71 35.82 -5.41
N THR A 176 -19.44 35.55 -5.70
CA THR A 176 -18.73 36.05 -6.89
C THR A 176 -17.86 34.96 -7.51
N LEU A 177 -17.63 35.06 -8.82
CA LEU A 177 -16.71 34.16 -9.54
C LEU A 177 -15.27 34.29 -9.02
N ALA A 178 -14.89 35.47 -8.54
CA ALA A 178 -13.56 35.74 -7.97
C ALA A 178 -13.25 34.89 -6.75
N GLY A 179 -14.22 34.71 -5.84
CA GLY A 179 -14.07 33.82 -4.69
C GLY A 179 -13.83 32.37 -5.11
N ALA A 180 -14.61 31.87 -6.07
CA ALA A 180 -14.46 30.51 -6.58
C ALA A 180 -13.09 30.26 -7.26
N MET A 181 -12.54 31.27 -7.94
CA MET A 181 -11.21 31.18 -8.57
C MET A 181 -10.07 31.07 -7.55
N VAL A 182 -10.15 31.84 -6.46
CA VAL A 182 -9.17 31.78 -5.36
C VAL A 182 -9.14 30.40 -4.73
N ASP A 183 -10.33 29.85 -4.47
CA ASP A 183 -10.48 28.55 -3.82
C ASP A 183 -9.94 27.42 -4.71
N ALA A 184 -10.07 27.51 -6.05
CA ALA A 184 -9.71 26.43 -6.99
C ALA A 184 -8.22 26.38 -7.35
N LEU A 185 -7.49 27.48 -7.14
CA LEU A 185 -6.07 27.60 -7.46
C LEU A 185 -5.18 26.53 -6.79
N PRO A 186 -5.29 26.24 -5.47
CA PRO A 186 -4.49 25.20 -4.82
C PRO A 186 -4.57 23.85 -5.52
N TYR A 187 -5.77 23.41 -5.91
CA TYR A 187 -5.95 22.14 -6.62
C TYR A 187 -5.28 22.14 -8.00
N MET A 188 -5.39 23.24 -8.76
CA MET A 188 -4.72 23.35 -10.07
C MET A 188 -3.20 23.43 -9.94
N ILE A 189 -2.70 23.92 -8.80
CA ILE A 189 -1.28 24.02 -8.52
C ILE A 189 -0.73 22.67 -8.03
N ASP A 190 -1.37 21.95 -7.13
CA ASP A 190 -0.76 20.78 -6.46
C ASP A 190 -0.90 19.43 -7.19
N TYR A 191 -1.22 19.44 -8.48
CA TYR A 191 -1.29 18.20 -9.27
C TYR A 191 0.09 17.49 -9.34
N PRO A 192 0.23 16.23 -8.87
CA PRO A 192 1.51 15.66 -8.44
C PRO A 192 2.36 15.00 -9.55
N TYR A 193 2.11 15.30 -10.82
CA TYR A 193 2.85 14.69 -11.94
C TYR A 193 3.57 15.76 -12.78
N GLY A 194 4.81 15.45 -13.16
CA GLY A 194 5.83 16.43 -13.58
C GLY A 194 6.04 16.58 -15.09
N CYS A 195 5.05 16.25 -15.91
CA CYS A 195 5.16 16.44 -17.37
C CYS A 195 5.13 17.94 -17.74
N THR A 196 5.80 18.32 -18.84
CA THR A 196 5.91 19.72 -19.31
C THR A 196 4.55 20.40 -19.51
N GLU A 197 3.56 19.67 -20.05
CA GLU A 197 2.17 20.17 -20.20
C GLU A 197 1.50 20.47 -18.86
N GLN A 198 1.86 19.72 -17.80
CA GLN A 198 1.29 19.91 -16.48
C GLN A 198 1.96 21.06 -15.72
N THR A 199 3.25 21.32 -15.97
CA THR A 199 3.90 22.56 -15.49
C THR A 199 3.25 23.81 -16.09
N LEU A 200 2.87 23.78 -17.38
CA LEU A 200 2.12 24.87 -18.00
C LEU A 200 0.71 25.03 -17.39
N ASN A 201 0.03 23.91 -17.09
CA ASN A 201 -1.28 23.91 -16.43
C ASN A 201 -1.26 24.44 -14.99
N ARG A 202 -0.11 24.48 -14.30
CA ARG A 202 0.03 25.18 -13.01
C ARG A 202 0.21 26.68 -13.20
N PHE A 203 0.94 27.09 -14.24
CA PHE A 203 1.32 28.49 -14.46
C PHE A 203 0.19 29.34 -15.05
N LEU A 204 -0.46 28.87 -16.12
CA LEU A 204 -1.44 29.67 -16.85
C LEU A 204 -2.68 30.05 -15.98
N PRO A 205 -3.31 29.12 -15.23
CA PRO A 205 -4.41 29.49 -14.34
C PRO A 205 -3.98 30.45 -13.24
N ALA A 206 -2.79 30.28 -12.66
CA ALA A 206 -2.27 31.18 -11.63
C ALA A 206 -2.13 32.62 -12.13
N VAL A 207 -1.56 32.82 -13.32
CA VAL A 207 -1.39 34.15 -13.92
C VAL A 207 -2.75 34.78 -14.28
N ILE A 208 -3.67 34.01 -14.86
CA ILE A 208 -5.00 34.50 -15.21
C ILE A 208 -5.78 34.90 -13.95
N THR A 209 -5.80 34.05 -12.93
CA THR A 209 -6.50 34.36 -11.67
C THR A 209 -5.87 35.58 -10.98
N GLN A 210 -4.54 35.67 -10.92
CA GLN A 210 -3.86 36.84 -10.36
C GLN A 210 -4.27 38.12 -11.09
N LYS A 211 -4.27 38.11 -12.43
CA LYS A 211 -4.67 39.26 -13.25
C LYS A 211 -6.11 39.69 -12.94
N VAL A 212 -7.05 38.74 -12.91
CA VAL A 212 -8.47 39.04 -12.64
C VAL A 212 -8.66 39.63 -11.24
N LEU A 213 -7.96 39.11 -10.22
CA LEU A 213 -8.06 39.63 -8.85
C LEU A 213 -7.51 41.06 -8.73
N VAL A 214 -6.39 41.35 -9.41
CA VAL A 214 -5.81 42.70 -9.46
C VAL A 214 -6.73 43.67 -10.23
N ASP A 215 -7.26 43.25 -11.37
CA ASP A 215 -8.18 44.07 -12.19
C ASP A 215 -9.49 44.37 -11.41
N MET A 216 -9.89 43.52 -10.46
CA MET A 216 -11.02 43.73 -9.55
C MET A 216 -10.68 44.61 -8.32
N GLY A 217 -9.43 45.02 -8.14
CA GLY A 217 -8.98 45.84 -7.01
C GLY A 217 -8.97 45.11 -5.66
N LEU A 218 -8.85 43.78 -5.67
CA LEU A 218 -8.85 42.96 -4.45
C LEU A 218 -7.44 42.86 -3.85
N ASP A 219 -7.37 42.91 -2.51
CA ASP A 219 -6.11 42.72 -1.78
C ASP A 219 -5.72 41.22 -1.72
N LEU A 220 -4.59 40.89 -2.34
CA LEU A 220 -4.07 39.54 -2.42
C LEU A 220 -3.58 39.00 -1.06
N GLU A 221 -3.10 39.86 -0.15
CA GLU A 221 -2.67 39.43 1.19
C GLU A 221 -3.87 39.04 2.05
N ALA A 222 -4.93 39.86 2.05
CA ALA A 222 -6.17 39.55 2.74
C ALA A 222 -6.86 38.27 2.22
N ILE A 223 -6.72 37.97 0.92
CA ILE A 223 -7.21 36.73 0.31
C ILE A 223 -6.41 35.51 0.79
N ARG A 224 -5.08 35.65 0.91
CA ARG A 224 -4.20 34.56 1.36
C ARG A 224 -4.53 34.10 2.79
N GLU A 225 -4.90 35.02 3.68
CA GLU A 225 -5.27 34.69 5.06
C GLU A 225 -6.62 33.96 5.19
N LYS A 226 -7.53 34.13 4.22
CA LYS A 226 -8.88 33.52 4.22
C LYS A 226 -8.96 32.20 3.44
N ARG A 227 -7.83 31.63 3.02
CA ARG A 227 -7.78 30.45 2.15
C ARG A 227 -8.48 29.24 2.79
N THR A 228 -9.42 28.65 2.06
CA THR A 228 -9.97 27.31 2.37
C THR A 228 -9.55 26.38 1.24
N ASN A 229 -8.73 25.37 1.54
CA ASN A 229 -8.18 24.47 0.51
C ASN A 229 -9.31 23.71 -0.22
N LEU A 230 -9.28 23.68 -1.56
CA LEU A 230 -10.15 22.82 -2.40
C LEU A 230 -9.46 21.53 -2.84
N ASN A 231 -8.22 21.29 -2.41
CA ASN A 231 -7.51 20.08 -2.80
C ASN A 231 -8.12 18.86 -2.12
N ALA A 232 -8.82 18.05 -2.90
CA ALA A 232 -9.39 16.76 -2.48
C ALA A 232 -8.35 15.77 -1.92
N GLN A 233 -7.06 15.99 -2.21
CA GLN A 233 -5.96 15.15 -1.71
C GLN A 233 -5.45 15.61 -0.32
N GLU A 234 -5.86 16.78 0.15
CA GLU A 234 -5.40 17.40 1.40
C GLU A 234 -6.54 17.70 2.39
N ILE A 235 -7.76 17.22 2.11
CA ILE A 235 -8.94 17.29 2.98
C ILE A 235 -9.33 15.87 3.38
#